data_AF-A0A6P0SQP2-F1
#
_entry.id   AF-A0A6P0SQP2-F1
#
_cell.length_a   1.000
_cell.length_b   1.000
_cell.length_c   1.000
_cell.angle_alpha   90.00
_cell.angle_beta   90.00
_cell.angle_gamma   90.00
#
_symmetry.space_group_name_H-M   'P 1'
#
loop_
_entity.id
_entity.type
_entity.pdbx_description
1 polymer ?
#
loop_
_entity_poly.entity_id
_entity_poly.type
_entity_poly.pdbx_seq_one_letter_code
_entity_poly.pdbx_strand_id
1 'polypeptide(L)'
;CCPDRLDLMVETLTIGAMNVNAALKYLRKGVNMAVVTGGDRPDLQMAALETSTHCLILTGQVQPQSVILRRAEEFEIPVLSVDLDTLTTVEIIDNSFGQVHLHEAIKVECMQQMMNEYFDIERLIKLLGLKPAL
;
A
#
# COMPACT_ATOMS: atom_id res chain seq x y z
N CYS A 1 -12.94 4.56 8.47
CA CYS A 1 -12.68 5.97 8.87
C CYS A 1 -11.91 6.67 7.75
N CYS A 2 -11.72 8.00 7.83
CA CYS A 2 -10.97 8.81 6.86
C CYS A 2 -11.43 8.66 5.39
N PRO A 3 -12.70 8.98 5.06
CA PRO A 3 -13.22 8.85 3.69
C PRO A 3 -12.52 9.79 2.69
N ASP A 4 -11.88 10.85 3.15
CA ASP A 4 -11.20 11.87 2.33
C ASP A 4 -9.70 11.58 2.11
N ARG A 5 -9.24 10.34 2.39
CA ARG A 5 -7.84 9.90 2.27
C ARG A 5 -7.69 8.62 1.44
N LEU A 6 -8.64 8.38 0.53
CA LEU A 6 -8.70 7.17 -0.30
C LEU A 6 -7.87 7.28 -1.60
N ASP A 7 -7.22 8.41 -1.82
CA ASP A 7 -6.41 8.76 -3.00
C ASP A 7 -4.90 8.58 -2.79
N LEU A 8 -4.49 8.10 -1.61
CA LEU A 8 -3.09 7.83 -1.30
C LEU A 8 -2.55 6.65 -2.10
N MET A 9 -1.39 6.82 -2.74
CA MET A 9 -0.75 5.77 -3.52
C MET A 9 -0.25 4.64 -2.63
N VAL A 10 -0.61 3.41 -2.94
CA VAL A 10 -0.07 2.21 -2.30
C VAL A 10 1.03 1.63 -3.16
N GLU A 11 2.24 1.51 -2.61
CA GLU A 11 3.40 0.92 -3.30
C GLU A 11 3.62 -0.54 -2.93
N THR A 12 3.26 -0.92 -1.70
CA THR A 12 3.49 -2.27 -1.17
C THR A 12 2.25 -2.81 -0.49
N LEU A 13 1.82 -4.02 -0.86
CA LEU A 13 0.82 -4.78 -0.12
C LEU A 13 1.50 -5.66 0.94
N THR A 14 1.15 -5.49 2.21
CA THR A 14 1.73 -6.25 3.33
C THR A 14 0.64 -7.04 4.06
N ILE A 15 0.89 -8.33 4.31
CA ILE A 15 -0.09 -9.25 4.91
C ILE A 15 0.30 -9.61 6.34
N GLY A 16 -0.52 -9.20 7.29
CA GLY A 16 -0.39 -9.41 8.74
C GLY A 16 -0.98 -10.73 9.25
N ALA A 17 -0.82 -11.84 8.54
CA ALA A 17 -1.32 -13.16 8.97
C ALA A 17 -0.41 -13.84 10.02
N MET A 18 0.86 -13.42 10.11
CA MET A 18 1.87 -13.97 11.02
C MET A 18 1.90 -13.27 12.38
N ASN A 19 2.67 -13.77 13.36
CA ASN A 19 2.79 -13.09 14.66
C ASN A 19 3.37 -11.67 14.52
N VAL A 20 3.12 -10.81 15.51
CA VAL A 20 3.48 -9.38 15.47
C VAL A 20 4.99 -9.17 15.24
N ASN A 21 5.84 -9.96 15.89
CA ASN A 21 7.30 -9.83 15.75
C ASN A 21 7.80 -10.12 14.33
N ALA A 22 7.24 -11.12 13.68
CA ALA A 22 7.57 -11.44 12.29
C ALA A 22 7.03 -10.36 11.35
N ALA A 23 5.81 -9.87 11.59
CA ALA A 23 5.19 -8.84 10.78
C ALA A 23 5.94 -7.49 10.86
N LEU A 24 6.43 -7.11 12.05
CA LEU A 24 7.24 -5.90 12.27
C LEU A 24 8.45 -5.80 11.33
N LYS A 25 9.09 -6.93 11.01
CA LYS A 25 10.22 -6.96 10.08
C LYS A 25 9.83 -6.52 8.67
N TYR A 26 8.61 -6.83 8.24
CA TYR A 26 8.07 -6.43 6.94
C TYR A 26 7.54 -5.01 6.98
N LEU A 27 6.78 -4.65 8.03
CA LEU A 27 6.24 -3.30 8.21
C LEU A 27 7.32 -2.22 8.24
N ARG A 28 8.49 -2.50 8.84
CA ARG A 28 9.62 -1.54 8.88
C ARG A 28 10.35 -1.38 7.55
N LYS A 29 10.15 -2.29 6.58
CA LYS A 29 10.84 -2.27 5.29
C LYS A 29 9.99 -1.72 4.16
N GLY A 30 8.67 -1.84 4.27
CA GLY A 30 7.76 -1.33 3.27
C GLY A 30 7.62 0.18 3.36
N VAL A 31 7.27 0.77 2.22
CA VAL A 31 6.97 2.20 2.06
C VAL A 31 5.56 2.29 1.48
N ASN A 32 4.79 3.29 1.93
CA ASN A 32 3.47 3.60 1.40
C ASN A 32 2.57 2.34 1.31
N MET A 33 2.47 1.61 2.42
CA MET A 33 1.87 0.29 2.43
C MET A 33 0.34 0.31 2.52
N ALA A 34 -0.29 -0.70 1.93
CA ALA A 34 -1.58 -1.21 2.40
C ALA A 34 -1.34 -2.45 3.25
N VAL A 35 -1.81 -2.45 4.49
CA VAL A 35 -1.65 -3.57 5.43
C VAL A 35 -2.97 -4.31 5.58
N VAL A 36 -2.99 -5.60 5.27
CA VAL A 36 -4.15 -6.49 5.47
C VAL A 36 -3.93 -7.33 6.72
N THR A 37 -4.83 -7.27 7.70
CA THR A 37 -4.74 -8.09 8.93
C THR A 37 -6.13 -8.42 9.47
N GLY A 38 -6.22 -9.44 10.34
CA GLY A 38 -7.44 -9.72 11.08
C GLY A 38 -7.84 -8.56 12.00
N GLY A 39 -9.14 -8.29 12.08
CA GLY A 39 -9.70 -7.26 12.98
C GLY A 39 -9.52 -7.58 14.47
N ASP A 40 -9.22 -8.84 14.82
CA ASP A 40 -8.93 -9.34 16.17
C ASP A 40 -7.48 -9.13 16.64
N ARG A 41 -6.64 -8.44 15.85
CA ARG A 41 -5.20 -8.27 16.12
C ARG A 41 -4.80 -6.82 16.43
N PRO A 42 -5.25 -6.23 17.56
CA PRO A 42 -5.05 -4.82 17.86
C PRO A 42 -3.56 -4.43 17.93
N ASP A 43 -2.68 -5.28 18.47
CA ASP A 43 -1.25 -4.99 18.54
C ASP A 43 -0.61 -4.85 17.16
N LEU A 44 -1.04 -5.69 16.21
CA LEU A 44 -0.54 -5.63 14.83
C LEU A 44 -1.11 -4.43 14.07
N GLN A 45 -2.38 -4.10 14.32
CA GLN A 45 -3.03 -2.92 13.77
C GLN A 45 -2.31 -1.65 14.24
N MET A 46 -1.99 -1.56 15.54
CA MET A 46 -1.24 -0.42 16.08
C MET A 46 0.16 -0.33 15.46
N ALA A 47 0.88 -1.46 15.40
CA ALA A 47 2.19 -1.50 14.78
C ALA A 47 2.17 -1.08 13.30
N ALA A 48 1.11 -1.41 12.57
CA ALA A 48 0.94 -0.98 11.18
C ALA A 48 0.73 0.54 11.09
N LEU A 49 -0.13 1.12 11.94
CA LEU A 49 -0.40 2.57 11.99
C LEU A 49 0.84 3.39 12.34
N GLU A 50 1.80 2.83 13.08
CA GLU A 50 3.06 3.49 13.44
C GLU A 50 4.18 3.34 12.38
N THR A 51 3.87 2.76 11.21
CA THR A 51 4.81 2.59 10.09
C THR A 51 4.33 3.33 8.85
N SER A 52 5.08 3.27 7.75
CA SER A 52 4.72 3.90 6.48
C SER A 52 3.54 3.17 5.83
N THR A 53 2.34 3.42 6.36
CA THR A 53 1.08 2.79 5.98
C THR A 53 0.11 3.86 5.49
N HIS A 54 -0.39 3.71 4.28
CA HIS A 54 -1.43 4.56 3.69
C HIS A 54 -2.82 3.96 3.84
N CYS A 55 -2.95 2.67 4.17
CA CYS A 55 -4.24 2.02 4.32
C CYS A 55 -4.15 0.81 5.23
N LEU A 56 -5.11 0.66 6.15
CA LEU A 56 -5.27 -0.54 6.99
C LEU A 56 -6.57 -1.26 6.62
N ILE A 57 -6.47 -2.54 6.27
CA ILE A 57 -7.59 -3.37 5.83
C ILE A 57 -7.79 -4.49 6.85
N LEU A 58 -8.98 -4.53 7.45
CA LEU A 58 -9.33 -5.41 8.56
C LEU A 58 -10.32 -6.48 8.11
N THR A 59 -9.91 -7.74 8.21
CA THR A 59 -10.67 -8.90 7.75
C THR A 59 -11.41 -9.60 8.90
N GLY A 60 -12.38 -10.47 8.55
CA GLY A 60 -13.08 -11.33 9.51
C GLY A 60 -14.21 -10.68 10.32
N GLN A 61 -14.72 -9.52 9.89
CA GLN A 61 -15.85 -8.80 10.53
C GLN A 61 -15.70 -8.50 12.03
N VAL A 62 -14.47 -8.40 12.51
CA VAL A 62 -14.23 -7.97 13.88
C VAL A 62 -14.24 -6.45 13.93
N GLN A 63 -15.12 -5.89 14.76
CA GLN A 63 -15.23 -4.45 14.90
C GLN A 63 -13.92 -3.89 15.49
N PRO A 64 -13.27 -2.93 14.81
CA PRO A 64 -11.99 -2.39 15.29
C PRO A 64 -12.19 -1.66 16.61
N GLN A 65 -11.20 -1.79 17.50
CA GLN A 65 -11.24 -1.07 18.77
C GLN A 65 -11.20 0.44 18.54
N SER A 66 -11.90 1.21 19.39
CA SER A 66 -11.97 2.68 19.27
C SER A 66 -10.58 3.35 19.32
N VAL A 67 -9.63 2.76 20.05
CA VAL A 67 -8.24 3.23 20.11
C VAL A 67 -7.54 3.13 18.75
N ILE A 68 -7.82 2.09 17.97
CA ILE A 68 -7.26 1.90 16.63
C ILE A 68 -7.85 2.94 15.68
N LEU A 69 -9.18 3.12 15.70
CA LEU A 69 -9.85 4.10 14.84
C LEU A 69 -9.38 5.52 15.13
N ARG A 70 -9.30 5.90 16.41
CA ARG A 70 -8.80 7.22 16.81
C ARG A 70 -7.36 7.42 16.35
N ARG A 71 -6.50 6.41 16.52
CA ARG A 71 -5.10 6.52 16.12
C ARG A 71 -4.96 6.62 14.59
N ALA A 72 -5.77 5.88 13.86
CA ALA A 72 -5.83 5.96 12.42
C ALA A 72 -6.30 7.35 11.94
N GLU A 73 -7.29 7.94 12.60
CA GLU A 73 -7.72 9.32 12.33
C GLU A 73 -6.61 10.35 12.61
N GLU A 74 -5.88 10.22 13.72
CA GLU A 74 -4.74 11.09 14.05
C GLU A 74 -3.62 11.04 13.01
N PHE A 75 -3.43 9.89 12.37
CA PHE A 75 -2.44 9.69 11.31
C PHE A 75 -3.01 9.82 9.90
N GLU A 76 -4.30 10.16 9.78
CA GLU A 76 -5.01 10.25 8.50
C GLU A 76 -4.96 8.97 7.65
N ILE A 77 -4.88 7.81 8.32
CA ILE A 77 -4.84 6.49 7.67
C ILE A 77 -6.26 5.93 7.57
N PRO A 78 -6.81 5.70 6.36
CA PRO A 78 -8.08 5.01 6.19
C PRO A 78 -8.03 3.58 6.72
N VAL A 79 -9.06 3.22 7.50
CA VAL A 79 -9.35 1.86 7.93
C VAL A 79 -10.57 1.33 7.19
N LEU A 80 -10.39 0.26 6.43
CA LEU A 80 -11.45 -0.48 5.74
C LEU A 80 -11.70 -1.80 6.47
N SER A 81 -12.91 -2.01 6.97
CA SER A 81 -13.34 -3.30 7.50
C SER A 81 -14.12 -4.05 6.43
N VAL A 82 -13.73 -5.29 6.14
CA VAL A 82 -14.32 -6.12 5.08
C VAL A 82 -14.90 -7.42 5.62
N ASP A 83 -15.95 -7.91 4.94
CA ASP A 83 -16.61 -9.19 5.23
C ASP A 83 -15.97 -10.36 4.46
N LEU A 84 -14.65 -10.42 4.49
CA LEU A 84 -13.87 -11.43 3.77
C LEU A 84 -12.76 -11.92 4.69
N ASP A 85 -12.28 -13.13 4.43
CA ASP A 85 -11.05 -13.62 5.05
C ASP A 85 -9.82 -12.99 4.39
N THR A 86 -8.66 -13.14 5.02
CA THR A 86 -7.39 -12.55 4.58
C THR A 86 -6.96 -13.02 3.21
N LEU A 87 -7.13 -14.31 2.88
CA LEU A 87 -6.69 -14.83 1.58
C LEU A 87 -7.56 -14.25 0.46
N THR A 88 -8.89 -14.35 0.61
CA THR A 88 -9.85 -13.82 -0.39
C THR A 88 -9.66 -12.31 -0.59
N THR A 89 -9.43 -11.55 0.48
CA THR A 89 -9.18 -10.10 0.41
C THR A 89 -7.92 -9.79 -0.40
N VAL A 90 -6.84 -10.52 -0.14
CA VAL A 90 -5.57 -10.35 -0.85
C VAL A 90 -5.72 -10.71 -2.34
N GLU A 91 -6.41 -11.79 -2.66
CA GLU A 91 -6.65 -12.20 -4.05
C GLU A 91 -7.45 -11.15 -4.84
N ILE A 92 -8.45 -10.52 -4.23
CA ILE A 92 -9.22 -9.43 -4.87
C ILE A 92 -8.32 -8.22 -5.14
N ILE A 93 -7.48 -7.84 -4.16
CA ILE A 93 -6.55 -6.74 -4.30
C ILE A 93 -5.53 -7.03 -5.42
N ASP A 94 -4.93 -8.22 -5.43
CA ASP A 94 -3.95 -8.65 -6.43
C ASP A 94 -4.53 -8.69 -7.84
N ASN A 95 -5.74 -9.23 -7.99
CA ASN A 95 -6.47 -9.23 -9.26
C ASN A 95 -6.80 -7.82 -9.77
N SER A 96 -6.98 -6.86 -8.85
CA SER A 96 -7.22 -5.45 -9.20
C SER A 96 -5.94 -4.78 -9.72
N PHE A 97 -4.76 -5.16 -9.21
CA PHE A 97 -3.47 -4.68 -9.70
C PHE A 97 -3.12 -5.22 -11.09
N GLY A 98 -3.62 -6.40 -11.48
CA GLY A 98 -3.44 -6.96 -12.82
C GLY A 98 -3.98 -6.07 -13.96
N GLN A 99 -4.85 -5.11 -13.63
CA GLN A 99 -5.38 -4.11 -14.55
C GLN A 99 -4.88 -2.69 -14.18
N VAL A 100 -3.57 -2.42 -14.26
CA VAL A 100 -3.04 -1.07 -13.96
C VAL A 100 -3.65 -0.04 -14.92
N HIS A 101 -4.62 0.73 -14.43
CA HIS A 101 -5.16 1.90 -15.12
C HIS A 101 -4.15 3.05 -14.96
N LEU A 102 -3.36 3.31 -16.01
CA LEU A 102 -2.33 4.36 -16.08
C LEU A 102 -2.89 5.79 -16.21
N HIS A 103 -4.15 6.01 -15.85
CA HIS A 103 -4.83 7.30 -16.06
C HIS A 103 -4.63 8.32 -14.93
N GLU A 104 -4.11 7.88 -13.78
CA GLU A 104 -3.91 8.75 -12.63
C GLU A 104 -2.56 9.49 -12.71
N ALA A 105 -2.59 10.81 -12.49
CA ALA A 105 -1.39 11.67 -12.56
C ALA A 105 -0.27 11.21 -11.62
N ILE A 106 -0.62 10.74 -10.41
CA ILE A 106 0.32 10.21 -9.42
C ILE A 106 1.11 9.00 -9.95
N LYS A 107 0.48 8.11 -10.73
CA LYS A 107 1.17 6.96 -11.33
C LYS A 107 2.17 7.43 -12.40
N VAL A 108 1.82 8.46 -13.16
CA VAL A 108 2.71 9.06 -14.18
C VAL A 108 3.92 9.71 -13.51
N GLU A 109 3.72 10.48 -12.44
CA GLU A 109 4.82 11.10 -11.68
C GLU A 109 5.74 10.06 -11.05
N CYS A 110 5.18 9.01 -10.43
CA CYS A 110 5.97 7.89 -9.89
C CYS A 110 6.78 7.19 -10.99
N MET A 111 6.17 6.90 -12.14
CA MET A 111 6.89 6.32 -13.29
C MET A 111 8.01 7.22 -13.80
N GLN A 112 7.80 8.55 -13.85
CA GLN A 112 8.83 9.51 -14.23
C GLN A 112 10.00 9.52 -13.23
N GLN A 113 9.71 9.46 -11.93
CA GLN A 113 10.74 9.35 -10.90
C GLN A 113 11.54 8.06 -11.04
N MET A 114 10.85 6.92 -11.17
CA MET A 114 11.51 5.61 -11.35
C MET A 114 12.36 5.57 -12.63
N MET A 115 11.86 6.12 -13.74
CA MET A 115 12.59 6.25 -14.99
C MET A 115 13.88 7.06 -14.79
N ASN A 116 13.80 8.21 -14.13
CA ASN A 116 14.96 9.07 -13.89
C ASN A 116 15.98 8.41 -12.95
N GLU A 117 15.54 7.65 -11.95
CA GLU A 117 16.42 7.06 -10.95
C GLU A 117 17.09 5.76 -11.44
N TYR A 118 16.37 4.92 -12.18
CA TYR A 118 16.82 3.56 -12.50
C TYR A 118 17.05 3.30 -13.98
N PHE A 119 16.72 4.23 -14.88
CA PHE A 119 16.76 3.99 -16.32
C PHE A 119 17.66 4.97 -17.09
N ASP A 120 18.77 4.45 -17.63
CA ASP A 120 19.71 5.23 -18.45
C ASP A 120 19.18 5.40 -19.88
N ILE A 121 18.32 6.40 -20.04
CA ILE A 121 17.67 6.76 -21.32
C ILE A 121 18.71 7.12 -22.38
N GLU A 122 19.77 7.84 -22.02
CA GLU A 122 20.81 8.27 -22.97
C GLU A 122 21.51 7.05 -23.59
N ARG A 123 21.87 6.08 -22.75
CA ARG A 123 22.45 4.82 -23.21
C ARG A 123 21.50 4.04 -24.09
N LEU A 124 20.21 3.97 -23.75
CA LEU A 124 19.21 3.30 -24.58
C LEU A 124 19.11 3.95 -25.97
N ILE A 125 18.96 5.28 -26.03
CA ILE A 125 18.84 6.04 -27.29
C ILE A 125 20.06 5.78 -28.18
N LYS A 126 21.26 5.79 -27.58
CA LYS A 126 22.51 5.49 -28.28
C LYS A 126 22.56 4.06 -28.83
N LEU A 127 22.10 3.07 -28.06
CA LEU A 127 22.06 1.66 -28.49
C LEU A 127 21.02 1.43 -29.60
N LEU A 128 19.90 2.15 -29.57
CA LEU A 128 18.88 2.08 -30.61
C LEU A 128 19.24 2.86 -31.87
N GLY A 129 20.35 3.61 -31.87
CA GLY A 129 20.75 4.46 -32.99
C GLY A 129 19.79 5.63 -33.25
N LEU A 130 18.95 5.96 -32.27
CA LEU A 130 17.99 7.05 -32.36
C LEU A 130 18.72 8.37 -32.09
N LYS A 131 18.35 9.42 -32.82
CA LYS A 131 18.77 10.79 -32.50
C LYS A 131 17.76 11.39 -31.52
N PRO A 132 18.19 12.15 -30.51
CA PRO A 132 17.26 12.88 -29.65
C PRO A 132 16.33 13.74 -30.52
N ALA A 133 15.03 13.72 -30.23
CA ALA A 133 14.10 14.65 -30.86
C ALA A 133 14.50 16.07 -30.42
N LEU A 134 14.75 16.94 -31.41
CA LEU A 134 15.07 18.36 -31.21
C LEU A 134 13.93 19.10 -30.51
#